data_AF-A0A1Y2VPH8-F1
#
_entry.id   AF-A0A1Y2VPH8-F1
#
_cell.length_a   1.000
_cell.length_b   1.000
_cell.length_c   1.000
_cell.angle_alpha   90.00
_cell.angle_beta   90.00
_cell.angle_gamma   90.00
#
_symmetry.space_group_name_H-M   'P 1'
#
loop_
_entity.id
_entity.type
_entity.pdbx_description
1 polymer ?
#
loop_
_entity_poly.entity_id
_entity_poly.type
_entity_poly.pdbx_seq_one_letter_code
_entity_poly.pdbx_strand_id
1 'polypeptide(L)'
;MAKPKSFLKQTKSKPKKEQKLDTADDFQSAGVDFEEAAGKWRAGDAAKSLRFFQRAIDVYDQGLQKFPQSIDLAYNKARVQLEIATHPVLVDQLSRPLEDVLKEALASHQYALQLEPDNADALFNTSQVLTAIAESMANEEDDEGLANDAEALKALREALELQSRCLNVQERKYQEFLEQERIANEQRGEDPSDQGNSNVEESQDISESGDGGDDDGEWFNVVEPVTSDTLLDTILAQLGTLTTLCSIICSSPGAAPPGTLSWVEELSKSLLDKVQVVSRDEPDKLQEIALAKGNLVSAMLEAGYKSGNINAETYGRERDAVFSAAELRLERSVEARIANARSLMALNSALSKAENGDAESQATLRWNVLTASIANLKSASAIQGIPQEDLATTHLLRGDASLYLCAMAFPPTSHQTAVKTVAQNAKNAEVYYRNANRLSQDDEEKDVSLMKSAVAQYLQAYSQGQTQGDIGMLLNASPRGPEWALGQLEDMVSENLVPQSLLS
;
A
#
# COMPACT_ATOMS: atom_id res chain seq x y z
N MET A 1 35.14 50.84 -15.48
CA MET A 1 35.08 50.42 -16.90
C MET A 1 34.49 49.02 -16.95
N ALA A 2 33.29 48.90 -17.51
CA ALA A 2 32.52 47.66 -17.60
C ALA A 2 32.87 46.90 -18.88
N LYS A 3 32.93 45.56 -18.80
CA LYS A 3 32.81 44.68 -19.97
C LYS A 3 31.45 43.98 -19.90
N PRO A 4 30.54 44.15 -20.87
CA PRO A 4 29.39 43.26 -21.01
C PRO A 4 29.77 42.02 -21.82
N LYS A 5 29.28 40.86 -21.34
CA LYS A 5 29.37 39.56 -21.99
C LYS A 5 28.41 39.52 -23.20
N SER A 6 28.88 38.98 -24.32
CA SER A 6 28.11 38.81 -25.55
C SER A 6 27.01 37.76 -25.39
N PHE A 7 25.78 38.15 -25.73
CA PHE A 7 24.66 37.23 -25.97
C PHE A 7 24.97 36.33 -27.18
N LEU A 8 25.13 35.02 -26.96
CA LEU A 8 24.98 34.04 -28.03
C LEU A 8 23.50 33.88 -28.35
N LYS A 9 23.17 34.06 -29.63
CA LYS A 9 21.83 33.96 -30.21
C LYS A 9 21.20 32.60 -29.91
N GLN A 10 19.96 32.65 -29.40
CA GLN A 10 19.03 31.53 -29.39
C GLN A 10 18.87 30.96 -30.80
N THR A 11 19.25 29.70 -30.98
CA THR A 11 18.82 28.87 -32.11
C THR A 11 17.31 28.65 -31.98
N LYS A 12 16.56 29.15 -32.95
CA LYS A 12 15.10 29.01 -33.02
C LYS A 12 14.74 27.52 -33.07
N SER A 13 13.94 27.05 -32.12
CA SER A 13 13.25 25.76 -32.19
C SER A 13 12.36 25.73 -33.44
N LYS A 14 12.53 24.70 -34.29
CA LYS A 14 11.62 24.44 -35.41
C LYS A 14 10.19 24.21 -34.85
N PRO A 15 9.13 24.70 -35.53
CA PRO A 15 7.76 24.38 -35.14
C PRO A 15 7.52 22.88 -35.33
N LYS A 16 7.05 22.18 -34.29
CA LYS A 16 6.53 20.81 -34.43
C LYS A 16 5.38 20.89 -35.44
N LYS A 17 5.52 20.25 -36.61
CA LYS A 17 4.38 19.93 -37.46
C LYS A 17 3.42 19.10 -36.61
N GLU A 18 2.12 19.37 -36.67
CA GLU A 18 1.11 18.43 -36.18
C GLU A 18 1.41 17.07 -36.82
N GLN A 19 1.85 16.12 -36.00
CA GLN A 19 2.08 14.76 -36.43
C GLN A 19 0.70 14.17 -36.70
N LYS A 20 0.42 13.86 -37.97
CA LYS A 20 -0.86 13.27 -38.36
C LYS A 20 -0.85 11.82 -37.86
N LEU A 21 -1.71 11.52 -36.88
CA LEU A 21 -1.83 10.18 -36.29
C LEU A 21 -2.79 9.33 -37.14
N ASP A 22 -2.24 8.40 -37.90
CA ASP A 22 -2.97 7.61 -38.88
C ASP A 22 -3.02 6.11 -38.51
N THR A 23 -2.01 5.57 -37.81
CA THR A 23 -1.95 4.16 -37.36
C THR A 23 -2.14 4.02 -35.84
N ALA A 24 -2.41 2.81 -35.35
CA ALA A 24 -2.47 2.55 -33.90
C ALA A 24 -1.14 2.88 -33.22
N ASP A 25 -0.02 2.52 -33.83
CA ASP A 25 1.33 2.81 -33.33
C ASP A 25 1.61 4.32 -33.23
N ASP A 26 1.09 5.13 -34.17
CA ASP A 26 1.20 6.60 -34.09
C ASP A 26 0.51 7.13 -32.83
N PHE A 27 -0.71 6.65 -32.54
CA PHE A 27 -1.44 7.03 -31.32
C PHE A 27 -0.72 6.53 -30.07
N GLN A 28 -0.19 5.30 -30.11
CA GLN A 28 0.56 4.74 -28.99
C GLN A 28 1.80 5.57 -28.68
N SER A 29 2.61 5.87 -29.69
CA SER A 29 3.82 6.69 -29.55
C SER A 29 3.48 8.10 -29.04
N ALA A 30 2.44 8.73 -29.57
CA ALA A 30 2.02 10.06 -29.11
C ALA A 30 1.50 10.05 -27.65
N GLY A 31 0.82 8.97 -27.23
CA GLY A 31 0.38 8.79 -25.84
C GLY A 31 1.58 8.66 -24.89
N VAL A 32 2.55 7.81 -25.23
CA VAL A 32 3.78 7.60 -24.45
C VAL A 32 4.58 8.90 -24.31
N ASP A 33 4.68 9.70 -25.37
CA ASP A 33 5.31 11.03 -25.35
C ASP A 33 4.68 11.95 -24.28
N PHE A 34 3.35 11.88 -24.12
CA PHE A 34 2.64 12.65 -23.09
C PHE A 34 2.83 12.08 -21.68
N GLU A 35 2.88 10.76 -21.52
CA GLU A 35 3.19 10.12 -20.25
C GLU A 35 4.59 10.46 -19.75
N GLU A 36 5.60 10.38 -20.61
CA GLU A 36 6.97 10.78 -20.27
C GLU A 36 7.04 12.26 -19.90
N ALA A 37 6.27 13.11 -20.59
CA ALA A 37 6.17 14.51 -20.25
C ALA A 37 5.52 14.70 -18.86
N ALA A 38 4.48 13.94 -18.54
CA ALA A 38 3.83 13.96 -17.23
C ALA A 38 4.81 13.60 -16.11
N GLY A 39 5.54 12.49 -16.25
CA GLY A 39 6.53 12.03 -15.28
C GLY A 39 7.58 13.09 -14.92
N LYS A 40 7.99 13.94 -15.87
CA LYS A 40 8.95 15.03 -15.65
C LYS A 40 8.42 16.15 -14.75
N TRP A 41 7.10 16.36 -14.71
CA TRP A 41 6.47 17.40 -13.86
C TRP A 41 6.00 16.86 -12.51
N ARG A 42 5.91 15.54 -12.34
CA ARG A 42 5.30 14.88 -11.18
C ARG A 42 5.82 15.38 -9.83
N ALA A 43 7.14 15.53 -9.67
CA ALA A 43 7.76 15.94 -8.40
C ALA A 43 7.73 17.46 -8.11
N GLY A 44 7.26 18.30 -9.06
CA GLY A 44 7.31 19.76 -8.91
C GLY A 44 6.00 20.48 -9.19
N ASP A 45 5.27 20.07 -10.24
CA ASP A 45 3.99 20.66 -10.65
C ASP A 45 3.01 19.53 -10.95
N ALA A 46 2.41 19.01 -9.89
CA ALA A 46 1.47 17.89 -9.92
C ALA A 46 0.26 18.18 -10.82
N ALA A 47 -0.30 19.39 -10.74
CA ALA A 47 -1.40 19.84 -11.59
C ALA A 47 -1.02 19.81 -13.08
N LYS A 48 0.20 20.19 -13.42
CA LYS A 48 0.70 20.11 -14.80
C LYS A 48 0.98 18.67 -15.23
N SER A 49 1.52 17.83 -14.35
CA SER A 49 1.66 16.39 -14.57
C SER A 49 0.31 15.77 -14.95
N LEU A 50 -0.73 16.02 -14.14
CA LEU A 50 -2.08 15.54 -14.39
C LEU A 50 -2.64 15.98 -15.75
N ARG A 51 -2.40 17.23 -16.16
CA ARG A 51 -2.79 17.72 -17.50
C ARG A 51 -2.11 16.97 -18.64
N PHE A 52 -0.88 16.50 -18.45
CA PHE A 52 -0.19 15.68 -19.47
C PHE A 52 -0.74 14.26 -19.51
N PHE A 53 -1.02 13.65 -18.36
CA PHE A 53 -1.69 12.35 -18.33
C PHE A 53 -3.08 12.41 -18.97
N GLN A 54 -3.87 13.46 -18.72
CA GLN A 54 -5.15 13.63 -19.40
C GLN A 54 -5.01 13.71 -20.93
N ARG A 55 -3.96 14.38 -21.43
CA ARG A 55 -3.68 14.40 -22.88
C ARG A 55 -3.30 13.03 -23.42
N ALA A 56 -2.57 12.21 -22.65
CA ALA A 56 -2.28 10.84 -23.04
C ALA A 56 -3.59 10.04 -23.18
N ILE A 57 -4.50 10.15 -22.20
CA ILE A 57 -5.84 9.54 -22.25
C ILE A 57 -6.62 10.00 -23.50
N ASP A 58 -6.64 11.31 -23.77
CA ASP A 58 -7.35 11.87 -24.94
C ASP A 58 -6.79 11.33 -26.27
N VAL A 59 -5.48 11.08 -26.34
CA VAL A 59 -4.82 10.46 -27.51
C VAL A 59 -5.22 9.00 -27.64
N TYR A 60 -5.19 8.23 -26.54
CA TYR A 60 -5.62 6.83 -26.56
C TYR A 60 -7.10 6.69 -26.93
N ASP A 61 -7.97 7.56 -26.44
CA ASP A 61 -9.39 7.56 -26.80
C ASP A 61 -9.62 7.83 -28.29
N GLN A 62 -8.89 8.80 -28.88
CA GLN A 62 -8.93 9.03 -30.33
C GLN A 62 -8.41 7.82 -31.12
N GLY A 63 -7.37 7.17 -30.62
CA GLY A 63 -6.85 5.93 -31.20
C GLY A 63 -7.87 4.81 -31.16
N LEU A 64 -8.51 4.57 -30.01
CA LEU A 64 -9.51 3.52 -29.81
C LEU A 64 -10.80 3.75 -30.61
N GLN A 65 -11.17 5.00 -30.90
CA GLN A 65 -12.27 5.28 -31.83
C GLN A 65 -11.99 4.77 -33.25
N LYS A 66 -10.72 4.80 -33.69
CA LYS A 66 -10.29 4.29 -35.01
C LYS A 66 -9.92 2.80 -34.97
N PHE A 67 -9.34 2.35 -33.86
CA PHE A 67 -8.78 1.03 -33.67
C PHE A 67 -9.34 0.36 -32.40
N PRO A 68 -10.65 0.05 -32.35
CA PRO A 68 -11.34 -0.46 -31.15
C PRO A 68 -10.98 -1.91 -30.77
N GLN A 69 -9.96 -2.49 -31.40
CA GLN A 69 -9.45 -3.82 -31.08
C GLN A 69 -7.95 -3.77 -30.74
N SER A 70 -7.35 -2.57 -30.67
CA SER A 70 -5.96 -2.43 -30.26
C SER A 70 -5.85 -2.61 -28.75
N ILE A 71 -5.27 -3.75 -28.35
CA ILE A 71 -4.97 -4.05 -26.95
C ILE A 71 -3.97 -3.04 -26.37
N ASP A 72 -2.95 -2.63 -27.14
CA ASP A 72 -1.93 -1.69 -26.66
C ASP A 72 -2.53 -0.33 -26.28
N LEU A 73 -3.42 0.22 -27.11
CA LEU A 73 -4.10 1.47 -26.81
C LEU A 73 -5.04 1.33 -25.60
N ALA A 74 -5.79 0.23 -25.53
CA ALA A 74 -6.71 -0.05 -24.43
C ALA A 74 -5.97 -0.20 -23.09
N TYR A 75 -4.92 -1.00 -23.09
CA TYR A 75 -4.10 -1.27 -21.91
C TYR A 75 -3.37 -0.02 -21.42
N ASN A 76 -2.72 0.74 -22.31
CA ASN A 76 -2.01 1.96 -21.90
C ASN A 76 -2.95 3.03 -21.36
N LYS A 77 -4.14 3.22 -21.96
CA LYS A 77 -5.17 4.10 -21.39
C LYS A 77 -5.51 3.69 -19.96
N ALA A 78 -5.82 2.40 -19.76
CA ALA A 78 -6.22 1.87 -18.47
C ALA A 78 -5.12 2.06 -17.41
N ARG A 79 -3.86 1.73 -17.76
CA ARG A 79 -2.68 1.92 -16.90
C ARG A 79 -2.49 3.38 -16.49
N VAL A 80 -2.64 4.34 -17.42
CA VAL A 80 -2.52 5.77 -17.09
C VAL A 80 -3.64 6.23 -16.14
N GLN A 81 -4.86 5.72 -16.31
CA GLN A 81 -5.97 6.03 -15.39
C GLN A 81 -5.72 5.45 -14.00
N LEU A 82 -5.19 4.23 -13.89
CA LEU A 82 -4.77 3.64 -12.61
C LEU A 82 -3.70 4.49 -11.93
N GLU A 83 -2.64 4.89 -12.66
CA GLU A 83 -1.57 5.77 -12.13
C GLU A 83 -2.11 7.10 -11.58
N ILE A 84 -3.05 7.74 -12.30
CA ILE A 84 -3.71 8.97 -11.82
C ILE A 84 -4.48 8.71 -10.52
N ALA A 85 -5.17 7.57 -10.45
CA ALA A 85 -6.07 7.24 -9.34
C ALA A 85 -5.34 6.75 -8.08
N THR A 86 -4.09 6.31 -8.17
CA THR A 86 -3.37 5.73 -7.02
C THR A 86 -2.12 6.51 -6.61
N HIS A 87 -1.56 7.36 -7.48
CA HIS A 87 -0.38 8.13 -7.12
C HIS A 87 -0.73 9.23 -6.11
N PRO A 88 -0.14 9.26 -4.89
CA PRO A 88 -0.58 10.16 -3.81
C PRO A 88 -0.62 11.64 -4.22
N VAL A 89 0.43 12.11 -4.91
CA VAL A 89 0.55 13.50 -5.37
C VAL A 89 -0.46 13.87 -6.47
N LEU A 90 -0.98 12.90 -7.23
CA LEU A 90 -1.92 13.15 -8.32
C LEU A 90 -3.37 13.12 -7.84
N VAL A 91 -3.68 12.24 -6.89
CA VAL A 91 -5.01 12.11 -6.27
C VAL A 91 -5.45 13.44 -5.67
N ASP A 92 -4.55 14.16 -4.99
CA ASP A 92 -4.82 15.49 -4.41
C ASP A 92 -5.15 16.58 -5.45
N GLN A 93 -4.90 16.32 -6.73
CA GLN A 93 -5.14 17.26 -7.83
C GLN A 93 -6.43 16.95 -8.60
N LEU A 94 -7.16 15.90 -8.22
CA LEU A 94 -8.38 15.50 -8.89
C LEU A 94 -9.47 16.57 -8.74
N SER A 95 -10.19 16.81 -9.83
CA SER A 95 -11.32 17.75 -9.86
C SER A 95 -12.68 17.07 -9.67
N ARG A 96 -12.67 15.73 -9.59
CA ARG A 96 -13.82 14.85 -9.41
C ARG A 96 -13.50 13.89 -8.25
N PRO A 97 -14.53 13.30 -7.61
CA PRO A 97 -14.32 12.31 -6.55
C PRO A 97 -13.39 11.17 -7.02
N LEU A 98 -12.55 10.65 -6.12
CA LEU A 98 -11.64 9.54 -6.42
C LEU A 98 -12.39 8.30 -6.89
N GLU A 99 -13.52 7.98 -6.26
CA GLU A 99 -14.37 6.85 -6.59
C GLU A 99 -14.81 6.85 -8.07
N ASP A 100 -15.18 8.02 -8.60
CA ASP A 100 -15.55 8.22 -10.00
C ASP A 100 -14.39 7.89 -10.96
N VAL A 101 -13.16 8.30 -10.59
CA VAL A 101 -11.96 8.07 -11.39
C VAL A 101 -11.56 6.60 -11.37
N LEU A 102 -11.66 5.94 -10.20
CA LEU A 102 -11.41 4.51 -10.05
C LEU A 102 -12.41 3.65 -10.85
N LYS A 103 -13.71 4.00 -10.83
CA LYS A 103 -14.74 3.34 -11.67
C LYS A 103 -14.43 3.46 -13.16
N GLU A 104 -13.95 4.62 -13.60
CA GLU A 104 -13.53 4.83 -15.00
C GLU A 104 -12.30 3.99 -15.36
N ALA A 105 -11.29 3.94 -14.47
CA ALA A 105 -10.12 3.09 -14.64
C ALA A 105 -10.52 1.61 -14.72
N LEU A 106 -11.44 1.15 -13.85
CA LEU A 106 -11.93 -0.23 -13.86
C LEU A 106 -12.61 -0.57 -15.19
N ALA A 107 -13.44 0.32 -15.73
CA ALA A 107 -14.11 0.11 -17.02
C ALA A 107 -13.09 -0.02 -18.17
N SER A 108 -12.05 0.81 -18.21
CA SER A 108 -10.99 0.70 -19.22
C SER A 108 -10.18 -0.59 -19.07
N HIS A 109 -9.89 -1.01 -17.83
CA HIS A 109 -9.21 -2.27 -17.54
C HIS A 109 -10.02 -3.50 -17.95
N GLN A 110 -11.32 -3.50 -17.64
CA GLN A 110 -12.26 -4.53 -18.09
C GLN A 110 -12.35 -4.60 -19.62
N TYR A 111 -12.32 -3.45 -20.30
CA TYR A 111 -12.29 -3.41 -21.76
C TYR A 111 -10.98 -4.01 -22.33
N ALA A 112 -9.81 -3.70 -21.75
CA ALA A 112 -8.56 -4.33 -22.14
C ALA A 112 -8.59 -5.86 -21.93
N LEU A 113 -9.12 -6.34 -20.80
CA LEU A 113 -9.30 -7.78 -20.53
C LEU A 113 -10.31 -8.45 -21.46
N GLN A 114 -11.30 -7.74 -21.98
CA GLN A 114 -12.21 -8.29 -23.00
C GLN A 114 -11.48 -8.55 -24.33
N LEU A 115 -10.51 -7.71 -24.67
CA LEU A 115 -9.68 -7.88 -25.88
C LEU A 115 -8.66 -9.01 -25.70
N GLU A 116 -8.00 -9.09 -24.54
CA GLU A 116 -7.02 -10.13 -24.23
C GLU A 116 -7.21 -10.69 -22.79
N PRO A 117 -8.04 -11.74 -22.62
CA PRO A 117 -8.44 -12.24 -21.29
C PRO A 117 -7.31 -12.84 -20.43
N ASP A 118 -6.22 -13.26 -21.05
CA ASP A 118 -5.07 -13.91 -20.39
C ASP A 118 -3.83 -13.00 -20.36
N ASN A 119 -4.00 -11.70 -20.64
CA ASN A 119 -2.93 -10.71 -20.49
C ASN A 119 -2.60 -10.53 -18.99
N ALA A 120 -1.41 -10.98 -18.58
CA ALA A 120 -1.01 -10.98 -17.17
C ALA A 120 -0.99 -9.57 -16.56
N ASP A 121 -0.48 -8.57 -17.28
CA ASP A 121 -0.39 -7.21 -16.78
C ASP A 121 -1.78 -6.56 -16.65
N ALA A 122 -2.67 -6.81 -17.61
CA ALA A 122 -4.05 -6.38 -17.52
C ALA A 122 -4.77 -7.05 -16.34
N LEU A 123 -4.57 -8.34 -16.09
CA LEU A 123 -5.12 -9.06 -14.94
C LEU A 123 -4.62 -8.46 -13.62
N PHE A 124 -3.30 -8.26 -13.51
CA PHE A 124 -2.67 -7.68 -12.34
C PHE A 124 -3.19 -6.27 -12.07
N ASN A 125 -3.14 -5.37 -13.06
CA ASN A 125 -3.56 -3.98 -12.88
C ASN A 125 -5.06 -3.84 -12.62
N THR A 126 -5.90 -4.68 -13.23
CA THR A 126 -7.34 -4.70 -12.91
C THR A 126 -7.57 -5.05 -11.44
N SER A 127 -6.81 -6.01 -10.90
CA SER A 127 -6.88 -6.34 -9.48
C SER A 127 -6.45 -5.17 -8.58
N GLN A 128 -5.44 -4.39 -8.98
CA GLN A 128 -4.99 -3.21 -8.23
C GLN A 128 -6.10 -2.14 -8.19
N VAL A 129 -6.81 -1.91 -9.29
CA VAL A 129 -7.98 -1.00 -9.31
C VAL A 129 -9.05 -1.47 -8.35
N LEU A 130 -9.40 -2.76 -8.37
CA LEU A 130 -10.42 -3.32 -7.47
C LEU A 130 -10.03 -3.20 -6.00
N THR A 131 -8.75 -3.43 -5.66
CA THR A 131 -8.23 -3.22 -4.31
C THR A 131 -8.35 -1.75 -3.90
N ALA A 132 -7.96 -0.81 -4.77
CA ALA A 132 -8.07 0.62 -4.48
C ALA A 132 -9.54 1.08 -4.33
N ILE A 133 -10.47 0.53 -5.12
CA ILE A 133 -11.91 0.77 -4.94
C ILE A 133 -12.37 0.29 -3.57
N ALA A 134 -12.00 -0.94 -3.19
CA ALA A 134 -12.39 -1.50 -1.91
C ALA A 134 -11.84 -0.71 -0.73
N GLU A 135 -10.59 -0.24 -0.81
CA GLU A 135 -9.99 0.62 0.21
C GLU A 135 -10.70 1.98 0.30
N SER A 136 -11.08 2.57 -0.83
CA SER A 136 -11.88 3.81 -0.84
C SER A 136 -13.24 3.59 -0.17
N MET A 137 -13.95 2.51 -0.51
CA MET A 137 -15.27 2.17 0.05
C MET A 137 -15.20 1.90 1.57
N ALA A 138 -14.17 1.19 2.03
CA ALA A 138 -14.00 0.85 3.44
C ALA A 138 -13.62 2.06 4.31
N ASN A 139 -13.15 3.15 3.71
CA ASN A 139 -12.80 4.39 4.40
C ASN A 139 -13.95 5.41 4.42
N GLU A 140 -15.06 5.16 3.71
CA GLU A 140 -16.22 6.05 3.70
C GLU A 140 -17.06 5.84 4.98
N GLU A 141 -17.05 6.84 5.86
CA GLU A 141 -17.86 6.86 7.08
C GLU A 141 -19.26 7.41 6.78
N ASP A 142 -20.17 6.54 6.33
CA ASP A 142 -21.56 6.89 6.09
C ASP A 142 -22.56 5.89 6.71
N ASP A 143 -23.85 6.25 6.68
CA ASP A 143 -24.95 5.41 7.19
C ASP A 143 -25.08 4.07 6.42
N GLU A 144 -24.40 3.92 5.28
CA GLU A 144 -24.40 2.72 4.42
C GLU A 144 -23.17 1.82 4.63
N GLY A 145 -22.33 2.07 5.66
CA GLY A 145 -21.06 1.40 5.90
C GLY A 145 -21.09 -0.15 5.80
N LEU A 146 -22.15 -0.81 6.29
CA LEU A 146 -22.28 -2.28 6.17
C LEU A 146 -22.43 -2.75 4.70
N ALA A 147 -23.15 -1.99 3.87
CA ALA A 147 -23.33 -2.29 2.45
C ALA A 147 -22.04 -1.97 1.67
N ASN A 148 -21.37 -0.85 2.00
CA ASN A 148 -20.09 -0.48 1.43
C ASN A 148 -19.01 -1.53 1.73
N ASP A 149 -18.92 -1.99 2.99
CA ASP A 149 -18.03 -3.08 3.38
C ASP A 149 -18.32 -4.38 2.62
N ALA A 150 -19.59 -4.70 2.37
CA ALA A 150 -19.97 -5.91 1.63
C ALA A 150 -19.55 -5.84 0.16
N GLU A 151 -19.71 -4.69 -0.50
CA GLU A 151 -19.22 -4.47 -1.86
C GLU A 151 -17.68 -4.39 -1.91
N ALA A 152 -17.02 -3.79 -0.91
CA ALA A 152 -15.57 -3.79 -0.79
C ALA A 152 -15.01 -5.23 -0.67
N LEU A 153 -15.62 -6.08 0.18
CA LEU A 153 -15.25 -7.49 0.29
C LEU A 153 -15.43 -8.25 -1.03
N LYS A 154 -16.48 -7.92 -1.80
CA LYS A 154 -16.72 -8.53 -3.12
C LYS A 154 -15.67 -8.09 -4.13
N ALA A 155 -15.31 -6.81 -4.17
CA ALA A 155 -14.24 -6.29 -5.02
C ALA A 155 -12.88 -6.93 -4.69
N LEU A 156 -12.55 -7.09 -3.40
CA LEU A 156 -11.31 -7.76 -2.98
C LEU A 156 -11.28 -9.25 -3.35
N ARG A 157 -12.42 -9.93 -3.30
CA ARG A 157 -12.52 -11.33 -3.78
C ARG A 157 -12.29 -11.43 -5.28
N GLU A 158 -12.90 -10.55 -6.06
CA GLU A 158 -12.67 -10.48 -7.51
C GLU A 158 -11.19 -10.15 -7.81
N ALA A 159 -10.58 -9.23 -7.06
CA ALA A 159 -9.16 -8.92 -7.16
C ALA A 159 -8.29 -10.17 -6.92
N LEU A 160 -8.58 -10.95 -5.87
CA LEU A 160 -7.85 -12.20 -5.56
C LEU A 160 -8.03 -13.27 -6.64
N GLU A 161 -9.20 -13.35 -7.27
CA GLU A 161 -9.44 -14.25 -8.41
C GLU A 161 -8.61 -13.83 -9.63
N LEU A 162 -8.57 -12.53 -9.95
CA LEU A 162 -7.75 -12.00 -11.04
C LEU A 162 -6.25 -12.17 -10.78
N GLN A 163 -5.79 -11.93 -9.55
CA GLN A 163 -4.39 -12.16 -9.15
C GLN A 163 -4.03 -13.65 -9.25
N SER A 164 -4.93 -14.54 -8.83
CA SER A 164 -4.71 -15.99 -8.97
C SER A 164 -4.61 -16.42 -10.44
N ARG A 165 -5.44 -15.83 -11.31
CA ARG A 165 -5.33 -16.05 -12.77
C ARG A 165 -4.02 -15.50 -13.33
N CYS A 166 -3.63 -14.29 -12.93
CA CYS A 166 -2.36 -13.67 -13.30
C CYS A 166 -1.19 -14.57 -12.92
N LEU A 167 -1.14 -15.01 -11.66
CA LEU A 167 -0.10 -15.89 -11.16
C LEU A 167 -0.02 -17.20 -11.96
N ASN A 168 -1.16 -17.82 -12.29
CA ASN A 168 -1.16 -19.04 -13.11
C ASN A 168 -0.62 -18.81 -14.53
N VAL A 169 -0.91 -17.66 -15.14
CA VAL A 169 -0.34 -17.29 -16.45
C VAL A 169 1.17 -17.08 -16.34
N GLN A 170 1.61 -16.33 -15.33
CA GLN A 170 3.04 -16.07 -15.07
C GLN A 170 3.80 -17.35 -14.73
N GLU A 171 3.26 -18.24 -13.89
CA GLU A 171 3.89 -19.52 -13.53
C GLU A 171 4.15 -20.36 -14.79
N ARG A 172 3.17 -20.44 -15.70
CA ARG A 172 3.34 -21.13 -16.99
C ARG A 172 4.44 -20.48 -17.84
N LYS A 173 4.42 -19.15 -18.00
CA LYS A 173 5.48 -18.41 -18.75
C LYS A 173 6.86 -18.60 -18.12
N TYR A 174 6.95 -18.64 -16.79
CA TYR A 174 8.21 -18.88 -16.08
C TYR A 174 8.73 -20.30 -16.31
N GLN A 175 7.86 -21.32 -16.27
CA GLN A 175 8.27 -22.69 -16.60
C GLN A 175 8.71 -22.82 -18.06
N GLU A 176 8.02 -22.17 -19.00
CA GLU A 176 8.42 -22.12 -20.40
C GLU A 176 9.80 -21.47 -20.58
N PHE A 177 10.07 -20.38 -19.86
CA PHE A 177 11.37 -19.72 -19.85
C PHE A 177 12.48 -20.63 -19.32
N LEU A 178 12.28 -21.30 -18.18
CA LEU A 178 13.25 -22.24 -17.60
C LEU A 178 13.55 -23.43 -18.54
N GLU A 179 12.52 -23.94 -19.23
CA GLU A 179 12.65 -25.01 -20.21
C GLU A 179 13.49 -24.56 -21.41
N GLN A 180 13.22 -23.37 -21.96
CA GLN A 180 13.98 -22.79 -23.06
C GLN A 180 15.46 -22.57 -22.67
N GLU A 181 15.72 -22.07 -21.46
CA GLU A 181 17.07 -21.91 -20.93
C GLU A 181 17.79 -23.25 -20.81
N ARG A 182 17.11 -24.31 -20.31
CA ARG A 182 17.69 -25.65 -20.20
C ARG A 182 18.08 -26.20 -21.57
N ILE A 183 17.19 -26.13 -22.56
CA ILE A 183 17.45 -26.60 -23.92
C ILE A 183 18.63 -25.82 -24.55
N ALA A 184 18.67 -24.50 -24.37
CA ALA A 184 19.77 -23.67 -24.89
C ALA A 184 21.12 -24.02 -24.23
N ASN A 185 21.13 -24.31 -22.93
CA ASN A 185 22.34 -24.72 -22.20
C ASN A 185 22.81 -26.12 -22.58
N GLU A 186 21.90 -27.06 -22.83
CA GLU A 186 22.22 -28.40 -23.34
C GLU A 186 22.85 -28.32 -24.75
N GLN A 187 22.30 -27.50 -25.64
CA GLN A 187 22.84 -27.28 -26.99
C GLN A 187 24.22 -26.59 -26.99
N ARG A 188 24.52 -25.74 -25.99
CA ARG A 188 25.87 -25.17 -25.78
C ARG A 188 26.86 -26.18 -25.17
N GLY A 189 26.37 -27.18 -24.44
CA GLY A 189 27.18 -28.20 -23.78
C GLY A 189 27.63 -29.36 -24.69
N GLU A 190 26.99 -29.52 -25.87
CA GLU A 190 27.28 -30.56 -26.85
C GLU A 190 28.21 -30.09 -28.00
N ASP A 191 29.29 -29.37 -27.67
CA ASP A 191 30.41 -29.18 -28.62
C ASP A 191 31.58 -30.12 -28.22
N PRO A 192 31.59 -31.39 -28.68
CA PRO A 192 32.73 -32.26 -28.48
C PRO A 192 33.84 -31.82 -29.42
N SER A 193 34.92 -31.28 -28.84
CA SER A 193 36.23 -31.05 -29.44
C SER A 193 36.49 -31.80 -30.76
N ASP A 194 36.79 -31.07 -31.84
CA ASP A 194 37.81 -31.53 -32.78
C ASP A 194 38.80 -30.41 -33.11
N GLN A 195 40.07 -30.77 -33.01
CA GLN A 195 41.22 -29.96 -33.36
C GLN A 195 41.33 -29.87 -34.89
N GLY A 196 41.37 -28.66 -35.44
CA GLY A 196 41.53 -28.46 -36.87
C GLY A 196 42.16 -27.11 -37.21
N ASN A 197 43.45 -27.00 -36.94
CA ASN A 197 44.34 -25.90 -37.31
C ASN A 197 44.15 -25.44 -38.78
N SER A 198 43.77 -24.18 -39.01
CA SER A 198 44.33 -23.37 -40.13
C SER A 198 44.08 -21.88 -39.94
N ASN A 199 45.18 -21.12 -39.96
CA ASN A 199 45.26 -19.69 -40.23
C ASN A 199 44.36 -19.27 -41.41
N VAL A 200 43.87 -18.03 -41.39
CA VAL A 200 44.26 -16.95 -42.32
C VAL A 200 43.41 -15.69 -42.07
N GLU A 201 44.12 -14.65 -41.66
CA GLU A 201 44.04 -13.22 -42.04
C GLU A 201 42.81 -12.34 -41.73
N GLU A 202 43.14 -11.23 -41.06
CA GLU A 202 42.52 -9.91 -41.14
C GLU A 202 42.14 -9.50 -42.57
N SER A 203 40.95 -8.91 -42.74
CA SER A 203 40.60 -7.97 -43.81
C SER A 203 39.40 -7.15 -43.31
N GLN A 204 39.64 -5.99 -42.69
CA GLN A 204 39.56 -4.65 -43.29
C GLN A 204 38.27 -4.34 -44.07
N ASP A 205 37.58 -3.31 -43.57
CA ASP A 205 36.70 -2.34 -44.23
C ASP A 205 36.48 -2.50 -45.74
N ILE A 206 35.21 -2.68 -46.12
CA ILE A 206 34.69 -2.13 -47.38
C ILE A 206 33.37 -1.42 -47.08
N SER A 207 33.44 -0.09 -47.13
CA SER A 207 32.32 0.80 -47.32
C SER A 207 31.83 0.80 -48.77
N GLU A 208 30.54 1.10 -48.90
CA GLU A 208 29.82 1.68 -50.05
C GLU A 208 29.07 0.76 -51.03
N SER A 209 27.75 0.97 -50.99
CA SER A 209 26.80 1.12 -52.10
C SER A 209 26.18 -0.13 -52.72
N GLY A 210 24.93 -0.38 -52.31
CA GLY A 210 23.98 -1.28 -52.96
C GLY A 210 22.55 -0.80 -52.67
N ASP A 211 21.88 -0.39 -53.73
CA ASP A 211 20.52 0.13 -53.85
C ASP A 211 19.44 -0.93 -53.56
N GLY A 212 18.26 -0.48 -53.11
CA GLY A 212 16.98 -1.16 -53.27
C GLY A 212 16.71 -2.41 -52.42
N GLY A 213 16.14 -2.19 -51.24
CA GLY A 213 15.37 -3.20 -50.51
C GLY A 213 14.55 -2.49 -49.45
N ASP A 214 13.23 -2.49 -49.59
CA ASP A 214 12.31 -2.23 -48.49
C ASP A 214 12.60 -3.31 -47.44
N ASP A 215 13.51 -3.00 -46.52
CA ASP A 215 13.73 -3.76 -45.31
C ASP A 215 12.52 -3.39 -44.44
N ASP A 216 11.44 -4.15 -44.61
CA ASP A 216 10.37 -4.26 -43.62
C ASP A 216 11.07 -4.62 -42.32
N GLY A 217 11.36 -3.58 -41.53
CA GLY A 217 12.03 -3.70 -40.25
C GLY A 217 11.18 -4.62 -39.38
N GLU A 218 11.56 -5.89 -39.36
CA GLU A 218 11.00 -6.90 -38.49
C GLU A 218 11.44 -6.52 -37.07
N TRP A 219 10.64 -5.66 -36.43
CA TRP A 219 10.85 -5.27 -35.04
C TRP A 219 10.73 -6.54 -34.21
N PHE A 220 11.87 -7.05 -33.76
CA PHE A 220 11.91 -8.15 -32.81
C PHE A 220 11.35 -7.62 -31.48
N ASN A 221 10.09 -7.93 -31.18
CA ASN A 221 9.51 -7.62 -29.88
C ASN A 221 10.24 -8.47 -28.83
N VAL A 222 11.20 -7.86 -28.14
CA VAL A 222 11.83 -8.47 -26.96
C VAL A 222 10.80 -8.44 -25.84
N VAL A 223 10.07 -9.55 -25.69
CA VAL A 223 9.19 -9.77 -24.55
C VAL A 223 10.06 -10.06 -23.35
N GLU A 224 9.98 -9.23 -22.31
CA GLU A 224 10.71 -9.48 -21.06
C GLU A 224 10.23 -10.81 -20.45
N PRO A 225 11.16 -11.70 -20.04
CA PRO A 225 10.79 -12.98 -19.46
C PRO A 225 10.16 -12.77 -18.08
N VAL A 226 9.14 -13.58 -17.77
CA VAL A 226 8.65 -13.68 -16.40
C VAL A 226 9.74 -14.31 -15.55
N THR A 227 10.03 -13.72 -14.39
CA THR A 227 11.05 -14.19 -13.44
C THR A 227 10.42 -14.62 -12.12
N SER A 228 11.23 -15.21 -11.23
CA SER A 228 10.87 -15.42 -9.82
C SER A 228 10.39 -14.13 -9.16
N ASP A 229 11.03 -13.01 -9.43
CA ASP A 229 10.65 -11.68 -8.92
C ASP A 229 9.22 -11.29 -9.34
N THR A 230 8.86 -11.47 -10.61
CA THR A 230 7.50 -11.21 -11.12
C THR A 230 6.43 -12.06 -10.41
N LEU A 231 6.75 -13.32 -10.12
CA LEU A 231 5.87 -14.22 -9.36
C LEU A 231 5.73 -13.75 -7.90
N LEU A 232 6.84 -13.32 -7.28
CA LEU A 232 6.83 -12.81 -5.91
C LEU A 232 6.01 -11.54 -5.80
N ASP A 233 6.14 -10.59 -6.72
CA ASP A 233 5.34 -9.35 -6.71
C ASP A 233 3.84 -9.65 -6.76
N THR A 234 3.44 -10.63 -7.56
CA THR A 234 2.03 -11.06 -7.64
C THR A 234 1.57 -11.75 -6.35
N ILE A 235 2.38 -12.62 -5.76
CA ILE A 235 2.07 -13.25 -4.49
C ILE A 235 1.98 -12.20 -3.36
N LEU A 236 2.91 -11.25 -3.31
CA LEU A 236 2.92 -10.16 -2.33
C LEU A 236 1.66 -9.29 -2.44
N ALA A 237 1.23 -8.98 -3.67
CA ALA A 237 -0.04 -8.29 -3.92
C ALA A 237 -1.25 -9.10 -3.40
N GLN A 238 -1.25 -10.43 -3.55
CA GLN A 238 -2.30 -11.29 -2.98
C GLN A 238 -2.29 -11.28 -1.45
N LEU A 239 -1.10 -11.33 -0.82
CA LEU A 239 -0.98 -11.24 0.64
C LEU A 239 -1.48 -9.87 1.16
N GLY A 240 -1.17 -8.78 0.45
CA GLY A 240 -1.68 -7.45 0.75
C GLY A 240 -3.21 -7.38 0.64
N THR A 241 -3.77 -7.86 -0.47
CA THR A 241 -5.23 -7.89 -0.71
C THR A 241 -5.97 -8.72 0.36
N LEU A 242 -5.41 -9.86 0.76
CA LEU A 242 -5.93 -10.67 1.88
C LEU A 242 -5.84 -9.95 3.22
N THR A 243 -4.81 -9.15 3.45
CA THR A 243 -4.66 -8.35 4.67
C THR A 243 -5.76 -7.30 4.77
N THR A 244 -6.04 -6.58 3.68
CA THR A 244 -7.14 -5.60 3.61
C THR A 244 -8.49 -6.29 3.82
N LEU A 245 -8.72 -7.43 3.15
CA LEU A 245 -9.95 -8.21 3.29
C LEU A 245 -10.17 -8.67 4.75
N CYS A 246 -9.13 -9.19 5.41
CA CYS A 246 -9.21 -9.55 6.84
C CYS A 246 -9.54 -8.36 7.74
N SER A 247 -8.98 -7.19 7.43
CA SER A 247 -9.20 -5.97 8.21
C SER A 247 -10.67 -5.53 8.14
N ILE A 248 -11.29 -5.58 6.96
CA ILE A 248 -12.71 -5.27 6.78
C ILE A 248 -13.59 -6.31 7.51
N ILE A 249 -13.31 -7.61 7.37
CA ILE A 249 -14.05 -8.67 8.11
C ILE A 249 -13.97 -8.44 9.63
N CYS A 250 -12.81 -7.98 10.11
CA CYS A 250 -12.55 -7.77 11.52
C CYS A 250 -13.31 -6.55 12.08
N SER A 251 -13.45 -5.48 11.29
CA SER A 251 -14.19 -4.27 11.66
C SER A 251 -15.70 -4.42 11.44
N SER A 252 -16.10 -5.19 10.43
CA SER A 252 -17.48 -5.36 9.98
C SER A 252 -17.83 -6.83 9.73
N PRO A 253 -17.93 -7.67 10.80
CA PRO A 253 -18.18 -9.11 10.64
C PRO A 253 -19.50 -9.44 9.92
N GLY A 254 -20.49 -8.53 10.00
CA GLY A 254 -21.80 -8.69 9.38
C GLY A 254 -21.79 -8.51 7.85
N ALA A 255 -20.78 -7.85 7.28
CA ALA A 255 -20.65 -7.65 5.84
C ALA A 255 -20.17 -8.91 5.10
N ALA A 256 -19.46 -9.80 5.81
CA ALA A 256 -18.84 -10.98 5.22
C ALA A 256 -19.81 -12.16 5.11
N PRO A 257 -19.88 -12.84 3.95
CA PRO A 257 -20.62 -14.10 3.83
C PRO A 257 -20.08 -15.19 4.78
N PRO A 258 -20.91 -16.14 5.23
CA PRO A 258 -20.45 -17.27 6.04
C PRO A 258 -19.34 -18.07 5.34
N GLY A 259 -18.33 -18.49 6.09
CA GLY A 259 -17.21 -19.27 5.57
C GLY A 259 -16.09 -18.45 4.89
N THR A 260 -16.23 -17.13 4.81
CA THR A 260 -15.19 -16.27 4.21
C THR A 260 -13.84 -16.41 4.93
N LEU A 261 -13.82 -16.49 6.27
CA LEU A 261 -12.57 -16.70 7.02
C LEU A 261 -11.89 -18.05 6.70
N SER A 262 -12.66 -19.13 6.56
CA SER A 262 -12.10 -20.43 6.19
C SER A 262 -11.50 -20.42 4.78
N TRP A 263 -12.16 -19.75 3.84
CA TRP A 263 -11.62 -19.53 2.50
C TRP A 263 -10.31 -18.71 2.53
N VAL A 264 -10.24 -17.66 3.35
CA VAL A 264 -9.02 -16.88 3.56
C VAL A 264 -7.90 -17.73 4.15
N GLU A 265 -8.20 -18.60 5.12
CA GLU A 265 -7.21 -19.50 5.73
C GLU A 265 -6.63 -20.47 4.70
N GLU A 266 -7.48 -21.08 3.86
CA GLU A 266 -7.07 -22.01 2.81
C GLU A 266 -6.19 -21.32 1.75
N LEU A 267 -6.62 -20.15 1.27
CA LEU A 267 -5.88 -19.39 0.26
C LEU A 267 -4.54 -18.88 0.83
N SER A 268 -4.55 -18.31 2.03
CA SER A 268 -3.35 -17.86 2.74
C SER A 268 -2.33 -18.98 2.89
N LYS A 269 -2.76 -20.19 3.29
CA LYS A 269 -1.88 -21.34 3.42
C LYS A 269 -1.24 -21.70 2.08
N SER A 270 -2.03 -21.77 1.01
CA SER A 270 -1.51 -22.10 -0.32
C SER A 270 -0.47 -21.08 -0.82
N LEU A 271 -0.71 -19.79 -0.60
CA LEU A 271 0.20 -18.72 -0.98
C LEU A 271 1.49 -18.73 -0.16
N LEU A 272 1.38 -18.97 1.16
CA LEU A 272 2.56 -19.08 2.03
C LEU A 272 3.40 -20.31 1.70
N ASP A 273 2.82 -21.42 1.25
CA ASP A 273 3.59 -22.56 0.76
C ASP A 273 4.30 -22.22 -0.57
N LYS A 274 3.62 -21.52 -1.50
CA LYS A 274 4.20 -21.09 -2.77
C LYS A 274 5.35 -20.10 -2.59
N VAL A 275 5.19 -19.07 -1.75
CA VAL A 275 6.22 -18.03 -1.56
C VAL A 275 7.53 -18.63 -1.06
N GLN A 276 7.48 -19.65 -0.19
CA GLN A 276 8.66 -20.36 0.31
C GLN A 276 9.42 -21.13 -0.77
N VAL A 277 8.73 -21.55 -1.83
CA VAL A 277 9.36 -22.24 -2.97
C VAL A 277 9.98 -21.23 -3.94
N VAL A 278 9.25 -20.17 -4.27
CA VAL A 278 9.68 -19.15 -5.25
C VAL A 278 10.82 -18.28 -4.71
N SER A 279 10.82 -17.97 -3.41
CA SER A 279 11.79 -17.04 -2.81
C SER A 279 13.18 -17.63 -2.52
N ARG A 280 13.46 -18.88 -2.90
CA ARG A 280 14.72 -19.56 -2.54
C ARG A 280 15.96 -18.86 -3.12
N ASP A 281 15.80 -18.31 -4.31
CA ASP A 281 16.87 -17.67 -5.06
C ASP A 281 16.79 -16.13 -4.99
N GLU A 282 15.88 -15.58 -4.16
CA GLU A 282 15.57 -14.15 -4.05
C GLU A 282 15.86 -13.61 -2.63
N PRO A 283 17.13 -13.55 -2.20
CA PRO A 283 17.49 -13.16 -0.83
C PRO A 283 17.13 -11.70 -0.51
N ASP A 284 17.04 -10.86 -1.53
CA ASP A 284 16.74 -9.42 -1.38
C ASP A 284 15.26 -9.17 -1.08
N LYS A 285 14.37 -10.08 -1.50
CA LYS A 285 12.92 -10.03 -1.24
C LYS A 285 12.50 -10.62 0.11
N LEU A 286 13.40 -11.30 0.84
CA LEU A 286 13.04 -12.01 2.07
C LEU A 286 12.46 -11.11 3.16
N GLN A 287 12.94 -9.87 3.29
CA GLN A 287 12.42 -8.95 4.30
C GLN A 287 11.01 -8.44 3.93
N GLU A 288 10.77 -8.15 2.66
CA GLU A 288 9.45 -7.77 2.14
C GLU A 288 8.43 -8.90 2.34
N ILE A 289 8.80 -10.14 1.99
CA ILE A 289 7.99 -11.35 2.20
C ILE A 289 7.67 -11.55 3.68
N ALA A 290 8.67 -11.42 4.55
CA ALA A 290 8.48 -11.59 5.99
C ALA A 290 7.53 -10.52 6.55
N LEU A 291 7.62 -9.28 6.07
CA LEU A 291 6.74 -8.19 6.46
C LEU A 291 5.30 -8.43 6.00
N ALA A 292 5.10 -8.78 4.72
CA ALA A 292 3.78 -9.10 4.16
C ALA A 292 3.12 -10.26 4.92
N LYS A 293 3.89 -11.32 5.22
CA LYS A 293 3.44 -12.43 6.07
C LYS A 293 3.06 -11.97 7.47
N GLY A 294 3.87 -11.10 8.10
CA GLY A 294 3.60 -10.54 9.42
C GLY A 294 2.28 -9.77 9.48
N ASN A 295 2.02 -8.95 8.46
CA ASN A 295 0.78 -8.17 8.35
C ASN A 295 -0.45 -9.07 8.16
N LEU A 296 -0.39 -10.00 7.20
CA LEU A 296 -1.49 -10.94 6.94
C LEU A 296 -1.83 -11.78 8.17
N VAL A 297 -0.81 -12.40 8.79
CA VAL A 297 -1.01 -13.23 9.99
C VAL A 297 -1.60 -12.39 11.12
N SER A 298 -1.16 -11.15 11.31
CA SER A 298 -1.73 -10.25 12.34
C SER A 298 -3.22 -9.99 12.12
N ALA A 299 -3.62 -9.68 10.88
CA ALA A 299 -5.00 -9.41 10.52
C ALA A 299 -5.89 -10.67 10.65
N MET A 300 -5.38 -11.84 10.23
CA MET A 300 -6.08 -13.12 10.40
C MET A 300 -6.26 -13.51 11.87
N LEU A 301 -5.24 -13.29 12.70
CA LEU A 301 -5.33 -13.58 14.14
C LEU A 301 -6.37 -12.67 14.83
N GLU A 302 -6.43 -11.40 14.45
CA GLU A 302 -7.44 -10.48 14.98
C GLU A 302 -8.86 -10.93 14.59
N ALA A 303 -9.08 -11.20 13.31
CA ALA A 303 -10.37 -11.65 12.80
C ALA A 303 -10.79 -13.00 13.41
N GLY A 304 -9.85 -13.94 13.52
CA GLY A 304 -10.07 -15.24 14.16
C GLY A 304 -10.41 -15.12 15.65
N TYR A 305 -9.75 -14.21 16.38
CA TYR A 305 -10.04 -13.98 17.79
C TYR A 305 -11.41 -13.32 17.98
N LYS A 306 -11.73 -12.27 17.23
CA LYS A 306 -13.03 -11.59 17.32
C LYS A 306 -14.20 -12.49 16.91
N SER A 307 -13.95 -13.45 16.01
CA SER A 307 -14.93 -14.47 15.61
C SER A 307 -15.04 -15.64 16.60
N GLY A 308 -14.22 -15.68 17.66
CA GLY A 308 -14.21 -16.75 18.65
C GLY A 308 -13.54 -18.05 18.20
N ASN A 309 -12.86 -18.06 17.05
CA ASN A 309 -12.16 -19.25 16.51
C ASN A 309 -10.85 -19.55 17.26
N ILE A 310 -10.21 -18.52 17.82
CA ILE A 310 -8.99 -18.66 18.62
C ILE A 310 -9.11 -17.91 19.95
N ASN A 311 -8.30 -18.32 20.93
CA ASN A 311 -8.21 -17.66 22.23
C ASN A 311 -7.03 -16.68 22.30
N ALA A 312 -6.98 -15.88 23.38
CA ALA A 312 -5.96 -14.84 23.58
C ALA A 312 -4.53 -15.41 23.63
N GLU A 313 -4.35 -16.59 24.20
CA GLU A 313 -3.05 -17.27 24.28
C GLU A 313 -2.55 -17.65 22.88
N THR A 314 -3.42 -18.22 22.05
CA THR A 314 -3.11 -18.58 20.66
C THR A 314 -2.80 -17.33 19.85
N TYR A 315 -3.61 -16.27 19.97
CA TYR A 315 -3.33 -15.00 19.31
C TYR A 315 -1.94 -14.48 19.69
N GLY A 316 -1.66 -14.32 20.99
CA GLY A 316 -0.36 -13.83 21.46
C GLY A 316 0.82 -14.67 20.95
N ARG A 317 0.73 -15.99 21.08
CA ARG A 317 1.79 -16.93 20.65
C ARG A 317 2.08 -16.86 19.16
N GLU A 318 1.06 -16.96 18.31
CA GLU A 318 1.24 -16.96 16.85
C GLU A 318 1.73 -15.58 16.36
N ARG A 319 1.27 -14.49 16.99
CA ARG A 319 1.78 -13.13 16.72
C ARG A 319 3.28 -13.02 17.07
N ASP A 320 3.69 -13.49 18.25
CA ASP A 320 5.09 -13.48 18.65
C ASP A 320 5.94 -14.35 17.70
N ALA A 321 5.41 -15.49 17.25
CA ALA A 321 6.11 -16.37 16.33
C ALA A 321 6.43 -15.68 14.99
N VAL A 322 5.46 -14.98 14.38
CA VAL A 322 5.70 -14.31 13.09
C VAL A 322 6.67 -13.14 13.21
N PHE A 323 6.61 -12.36 14.31
CA PHE A 323 7.53 -11.24 14.55
C PHE A 323 8.89 -11.64 15.12
N SER A 324 9.13 -12.92 15.37
CA SER A 324 10.44 -13.46 15.75
C SER A 324 11.28 -13.89 14.53
N ALA A 325 10.74 -13.81 13.31
CA ALA A 325 11.45 -14.15 12.09
C ALA A 325 12.69 -13.24 11.88
N ALA A 326 13.84 -13.84 11.57
CA ALA A 326 15.09 -13.11 11.40
C ALA A 326 15.08 -12.22 10.15
N GLU A 327 14.32 -12.64 9.14
CA GLU A 327 14.12 -11.99 7.85
C GLU A 327 13.48 -10.60 7.99
N LEU A 328 12.67 -10.36 9.04
CA LEU A 328 12.09 -9.05 9.34
C LEU A 328 13.15 -7.98 9.66
N ARG A 329 14.36 -8.40 10.08
CA ARG A 329 15.48 -7.50 10.39
C ARG A 329 15.05 -6.31 11.27
N LEU A 330 14.33 -6.59 12.36
CA LEU A 330 13.75 -5.57 13.26
C LEU A 330 14.75 -4.51 13.77
N GLU A 331 16.05 -4.82 13.77
CA GLU A 331 17.09 -3.86 14.18
C GLU A 331 17.46 -2.82 13.14
N ARG A 332 16.96 -2.96 11.90
CA ARG A 332 17.26 -2.08 10.78
C ARG A 332 16.04 -1.65 9.98
N SER A 333 14.94 -2.41 10.01
CA SER A 333 13.70 -2.03 9.32
C SER A 333 12.78 -1.24 10.24
N VAL A 334 12.52 0.01 9.85
CA VAL A 334 11.53 0.87 10.49
C VAL A 334 10.13 0.31 10.27
N GLU A 335 9.79 -0.12 9.04
CA GLU A 335 8.44 -0.61 8.75
C GLU A 335 8.13 -1.88 9.56
N ALA A 336 9.07 -2.81 9.67
CA ALA A 336 8.86 -4.04 10.45
C ALA A 336 8.66 -3.76 11.95
N ARG A 337 9.34 -2.74 12.50
CA ARG A 337 9.11 -2.30 13.89
C ARG A 337 7.74 -1.64 14.07
N ILE A 338 7.32 -0.81 13.12
CA ILE A 338 5.99 -0.18 13.12
C ILE A 338 4.90 -1.25 13.01
N ALA A 339 5.05 -2.21 12.09
CA ALA A 339 4.13 -3.34 11.92
C ALA A 339 4.01 -4.19 13.20
N ASN A 340 5.15 -4.51 13.86
CA ASN A 340 5.12 -5.21 15.14
C ASN A 340 4.38 -4.41 16.22
N ALA A 341 4.63 -3.11 16.31
CA ALA A 341 3.95 -2.23 17.25
C ALA A 341 2.44 -2.13 17.01
N ARG A 342 2.01 -2.01 15.74
CA ARG A 342 0.59 -2.03 15.34
C ARG A 342 -0.07 -3.36 15.70
N SER A 343 0.59 -4.49 15.43
CA SER A 343 0.05 -5.82 15.80
C SER A 343 -0.18 -5.98 17.31
N LEU A 344 0.68 -5.39 18.14
CA LEU A 344 0.54 -5.39 19.60
C LEU A 344 -0.61 -4.50 20.06
N MET A 345 -0.82 -3.37 19.39
CA MET A 345 -1.97 -2.47 19.64
C MET A 345 -3.29 -3.11 19.21
N ALA A 346 -3.32 -3.79 18.06
CA ALA A 346 -4.46 -4.57 17.59
C ALA A 346 -4.84 -5.67 18.59
N LEU A 347 -3.84 -6.42 19.11
CA LEU A 347 -4.06 -7.39 20.18
C LEU A 347 -4.65 -6.74 21.44
N ASN A 348 -4.16 -5.57 21.86
CA ASN A 348 -4.79 -4.83 22.97
C ASN A 348 -6.25 -4.47 22.67
N SER A 349 -6.54 -3.96 21.47
CA SER A 349 -7.90 -3.58 21.07
C SER A 349 -8.84 -4.78 21.11
N ALA A 350 -8.42 -5.91 20.53
CA ALA A 350 -9.16 -7.16 20.54
C ALA A 350 -9.46 -7.65 21.99
N LEU A 351 -8.47 -7.61 22.87
CA LEU A 351 -8.64 -8.01 24.28
C LEU A 351 -9.52 -7.04 25.09
N SER A 352 -9.65 -5.78 24.65
CA SER A 352 -10.47 -4.77 25.35
C SER A 352 -11.97 -4.99 25.15
N LYS A 353 -12.37 -5.56 24.01
CA LYS A 353 -13.76 -5.78 23.59
C LYS A 353 -14.30 -7.16 23.97
N ALA A 354 -13.54 -8.00 24.67
CA ALA A 354 -13.98 -9.35 25.02
C ALA A 354 -15.21 -9.32 25.94
N GLU A 355 -16.38 -9.63 25.37
CA GLU A 355 -17.71 -9.64 26.03
C GLU A 355 -17.80 -10.58 27.25
N ASN A 356 -16.80 -11.41 27.48
CA ASN A 356 -16.81 -12.47 28.50
C ASN A 356 -16.48 -12.01 29.93
N GLY A 357 -16.51 -10.71 30.23
CA GLY A 357 -16.24 -10.19 31.59
C GLY A 357 -14.79 -10.36 32.07
N ASP A 358 -13.87 -10.59 31.13
CA ASP A 358 -12.49 -11.01 31.39
C ASP A 358 -11.47 -9.87 31.31
N ALA A 359 -11.94 -8.62 31.15
CA ALA A 359 -11.08 -7.44 30.95
C ALA A 359 -10.06 -7.23 32.10
N GLU A 360 -10.41 -7.65 33.33
CA GLU A 360 -9.50 -7.63 34.47
C GLU A 360 -8.43 -8.73 34.38
N SER A 361 -8.78 -9.93 33.92
CA SER A 361 -7.80 -11.02 33.81
C SER A 361 -6.79 -10.78 32.68
N GLN A 362 -7.24 -10.14 31.59
CA GLN A 362 -6.39 -9.75 30.47
C GLN A 362 -5.64 -8.43 30.70
N ALA A 363 -5.90 -7.71 31.80
CA ALA A 363 -5.31 -6.40 32.06
C ALA A 363 -3.77 -6.45 32.10
N THR A 364 -3.20 -7.51 32.67
CA THR A 364 -1.73 -7.67 32.71
C THR A 364 -1.16 -7.89 31.30
N LEU A 365 -1.81 -8.72 30.48
CA LEU A 365 -1.40 -8.95 29.10
C LEU A 365 -1.49 -7.66 28.28
N ARG A 366 -2.62 -6.94 28.38
CA ARG A 366 -2.84 -5.63 27.72
C ARG A 366 -1.76 -4.61 28.08
N TRP A 367 -1.42 -4.51 29.36
CA TRP A 367 -0.34 -3.64 29.82
C TRP A 367 1.02 -4.01 29.17
N ASN A 368 1.33 -5.31 29.13
CA ASN A 368 2.58 -5.81 28.56
C ASN A 368 2.68 -5.56 27.05
N VAL A 369 1.61 -5.80 26.28
CA VAL A 369 1.64 -5.57 24.82
C VAL A 369 1.73 -4.09 24.47
N LEU A 370 1.08 -3.21 25.23
CA LEU A 370 1.17 -1.75 25.02
C LEU A 370 2.57 -1.21 25.35
N THR A 371 3.17 -1.67 26.44
CA THR A 371 4.54 -1.29 26.79
C THR A 371 5.57 -1.84 25.79
N ALA A 372 5.36 -3.05 25.28
CA ALA A 372 6.17 -3.62 24.19
C ALA A 372 5.98 -2.85 22.87
N SER A 373 4.76 -2.37 22.58
CA SER A 373 4.50 -1.53 21.40
C SER A 373 5.29 -0.22 21.47
N ILE A 374 5.24 0.49 22.60
CA ILE A 374 6.05 1.70 22.84
C ILE A 374 7.55 1.42 22.70
N ALA A 375 8.02 0.27 23.18
CA ALA A 375 9.42 -0.12 23.03
C ALA A 375 9.82 -0.32 21.56
N ASN A 376 8.99 -1.00 20.76
CA ASN A 376 9.23 -1.17 19.32
C ASN A 376 9.28 0.19 18.60
N LEU A 377 8.32 1.08 18.87
CA LEU A 377 8.26 2.41 18.25
C LEU A 377 9.43 3.31 18.67
N LYS A 378 9.88 3.19 19.94
CA LYS A 378 11.09 3.87 20.41
C LYS A 378 12.32 3.39 19.65
N SER A 379 12.47 2.07 19.48
CA SER A 379 13.57 1.51 18.68
C SER A 379 13.51 1.93 17.22
N ALA A 380 12.31 1.94 16.61
CA ALA A 380 12.09 2.44 15.26
C ALA A 380 12.58 3.89 15.10
N SER A 381 12.16 4.78 16.01
CA SER A 381 12.56 6.20 16.00
C SER A 381 14.06 6.44 16.20
N ALA A 382 14.81 5.41 16.62
CA ALA A 382 16.26 5.47 16.81
C ALA A 382 17.06 4.92 15.60
N ILE A 383 16.38 4.36 14.59
CA ILE A 383 17.04 3.88 13.37
C ILE A 383 17.57 5.07 12.59
N GLN A 384 18.84 4.98 12.18
CA GLN A 384 19.50 6.05 11.44
C GLN A 384 18.86 6.22 10.05
N GLY A 385 18.53 7.46 9.69
CA GLY A 385 17.97 7.78 8.39
C GLY A 385 16.46 7.53 8.26
N ILE A 386 15.75 7.35 9.38
CA ILE A 386 14.29 7.24 9.38
C ILE A 386 13.65 8.41 8.58
N PRO A 387 12.75 8.12 7.62
CA PRO A 387 11.95 9.13 6.93
C PRO A 387 11.16 9.99 7.91
N GLN A 388 10.94 11.26 7.57
CA GLN A 388 10.22 12.19 8.45
C GLN A 388 8.76 11.74 8.71
N GLU A 389 8.10 11.20 7.68
CA GLU A 389 6.78 10.58 7.73
C GLU A 389 6.72 9.42 8.73
N ASP A 390 7.66 8.48 8.61
CA ASP A 390 7.74 7.35 9.54
C ASP A 390 8.01 7.83 10.96
N LEU A 391 8.86 8.85 11.13
CA LEU A 391 9.11 9.43 12.45
C LEU A 391 7.83 10.07 13.03
N ALA A 392 7.05 10.79 12.23
CA ALA A 392 5.75 11.31 12.63
C ALA A 392 4.81 10.17 13.05
N THR A 393 4.72 9.12 12.25
CA THR A 393 3.94 7.89 12.52
C THR A 393 4.38 7.24 13.83
N THR A 394 5.67 7.11 14.10
CA THR A 394 6.16 6.54 15.36
C THR A 394 5.73 7.37 16.57
N HIS A 395 5.68 8.69 16.42
CA HIS A 395 5.21 9.58 17.47
C HIS A 395 3.70 9.45 17.67
N LEU A 396 2.92 9.45 16.59
CA LEU A 396 1.46 9.28 16.64
C LEU A 396 1.10 7.99 17.39
N LEU A 397 1.65 6.85 16.97
CA LEU A 397 1.38 5.54 17.57
C LEU A 397 1.87 5.42 19.02
N ARG A 398 2.96 6.10 19.39
CA ARG A 398 3.40 6.18 20.80
C ARG A 398 2.44 7.00 21.64
N GLY A 399 1.84 8.03 21.06
CA GLY A 399 0.74 8.78 21.62
C GLY A 399 -0.45 7.87 21.91
N ASP A 400 -0.88 7.11 20.90
CA ASP A 400 -2.02 6.20 21.01
C ASP A 400 -1.78 5.12 22.07
N ALA A 401 -0.64 4.43 22.02
CA ALA A 401 -0.28 3.42 23.03
C ALA A 401 -0.21 4.00 24.45
N SER A 402 0.22 5.27 24.60
CA SER A 402 0.24 5.96 25.90
C SER A 402 -1.17 6.32 26.37
N LEU A 403 -2.09 6.68 25.48
CA LEU A 403 -3.50 6.88 25.83
C LEU A 403 -4.19 5.57 26.18
N TYR A 404 -3.93 4.47 25.48
CA TYR A 404 -4.42 3.15 25.90
C TYR A 404 -3.98 2.79 27.32
N LEU A 405 -2.71 3.03 27.67
CA LEU A 405 -2.21 2.85 29.04
C LEU A 405 -2.89 3.79 30.04
N CYS A 406 -3.30 4.99 29.62
CA CYS A 406 -4.09 5.92 30.41
C CYS A 406 -5.52 5.38 30.63
N ALA A 407 -6.19 4.93 29.56
CA ALA A 407 -7.56 4.40 29.58
C ALA A 407 -7.70 3.19 30.53
N MET A 408 -6.66 2.34 30.62
CA MET A 408 -6.63 1.22 31.56
C MET A 408 -6.71 1.62 33.05
N ALA A 409 -6.47 2.89 33.40
CA ALA A 409 -6.62 3.39 34.76
C ALA A 409 -8.08 3.57 35.18
N PHE A 410 -9.01 3.62 34.22
CA PHE A 410 -10.42 3.88 34.45
C PHE A 410 -11.23 2.56 34.47
N PRO A 411 -12.44 2.56 35.06
CA PRO A 411 -13.36 1.43 34.94
C PRO A 411 -13.69 1.10 33.48
N PRO A 412 -13.93 -0.19 33.14
CA PRO A 412 -13.99 -1.33 34.06
C PRO A 412 -12.60 -1.92 34.42
N THR A 413 -11.54 -1.59 33.69
CA THR A 413 -10.22 -2.24 33.86
C THR A 413 -9.53 -1.88 35.18
N SER A 414 -9.48 -0.60 35.55
CA SER A 414 -8.88 -0.11 36.82
C SER A 414 -7.51 -0.72 37.17
N HIS A 415 -6.64 -0.90 36.17
CA HIS A 415 -5.35 -1.57 36.36
C HIS A 415 -4.44 -0.78 37.30
N GLN A 416 -3.96 -1.42 38.37
CA GLN A 416 -3.27 -0.73 39.47
C GLN A 416 -2.02 0.04 39.05
N THR A 417 -1.26 -0.47 38.06
CA THR A 417 -0.09 0.25 37.54
C THR A 417 -0.51 1.46 36.71
N ALA A 418 -1.59 1.34 35.94
CA ALA A 418 -2.15 2.42 35.14
C ALA A 418 -2.66 3.54 36.05
N VAL A 419 -3.41 3.22 37.11
CA VAL A 419 -3.88 4.20 38.11
C VAL A 419 -2.73 5.01 38.71
N LYS A 420 -1.60 4.37 39.02
CA LYS A 420 -0.42 5.06 39.58
C LYS A 420 0.32 5.93 38.57
N THR A 421 0.20 5.63 37.28
CA THR A 421 0.99 6.24 36.20
C THR A 421 0.16 7.07 35.23
N VAL A 422 -1.15 7.19 35.44
CA VAL A 422 -2.12 7.86 34.56
C VAL A 422 -1.67 9.27 34.14
N ALA A 423 -1.25 10.10 35.09
CA ALA A 423 -0.80 11.47 34.81
C ALA A 423 0.49 11.48 33.96
N GLN A 424 1.38 10.51 34.15
CA GLN A 424 2.61 10.38 33.37
C GLN A 424 2.32 9.86 31.97
N ASN A 425 1.41 8.90 31.83
CA ASN A 425 1.01 8.34 30.53
C ASN A 425 0.28 9.39 29.68
N ALA A 426 -0.62 10.16 30.28
CA ALA A 426 -1.29 11.28 29.62
C ALA A 426 -0.29 12.36 29.17
N LYS A 427 0.68 12.73 30.03
CA LYS A 427 1.75 13.66 29.65
C LYS A 427 2.63 13.12 28.52
N ASN A 428 2.95 11.82 28.54
CA ASN A 428 3.71 11.18 27.46
C ASN A 428 2.95 11.27 26.13
N ALA A 429 1.65 10.93 26.15
CA ALA A 429 0.79 10.99 24.98
C ALA A 429 0.76 12.41 24.38
N GLU A 430 0.52 13.41 25.21
CA GLU A 430 0.52 14.83 24.82
C GLU A 430 1.82 15.22 24.10
N VAL A 431 2.98 14.85 24.66
CA VAL A 431 4.29 15.16 24.07
C VAL A 431 4.49 14.45 22.74
N TYR A 432 4.05 13.19 22.63
CA TYR A 432 4.18 12.44 21.38
C TYR A 432 3.29 13.02 20.28
N TYR A 433 2.03 13.33 20.55
CA TYR A 433 1.15 13.96 19.56
C TYR A 433 1.63 15.33 19.10
N ARG A 434 2.19 16.15 20.01
CA ARG A 434 2.83 17.43 19.60
C ARG A 434 4.01 17.22 18.66
N ASN A 435 4.77 16.14 18.84
CA ASN A 435 5.86 15.81 17.93
C ASN A 435 5.33 15.28 16.58
N ALA A 436 4.28 14.45 16.58
CA ALA A 436 3.62 13.99 15.37
C ALA A 436 3.10 15.17 14.55
N ASN A 437 2.32 16.08 15.16
CA ASN A 437 1.83 17.31 14.54
C ASN A 437 2.97 18.14 13.91
N ARG A 438 4.10 18.31 14.61
CA ARG A 438 5.22 19.10 14.09
C ARG A 438 5.93 18.46 12.89
N LEU A 439 5.92 17.14 12.81
CA LEU A 439 6.66 16.38 11.80
C LEU A 439 5.79 16.01 10.59
N SER A 440 4.48 15.88 10.78
CA SER A 440 3.56 15.51 9.72
C SER A 440 3.53 16.58 8.62
N GLN A 441 3.38 16.14 7.37
CA GLN A 441 3.15 17.04 6.24
C GLN A 441 1.66 17.16 5.92
N ASP A 442 0.88 16.15 6.27
CA ASP A 442 -0.56 16.09 6.06
C ASP A 442 -1.29 17.00 7.05
N ASP A 443 -2.17 17.86 6.54
CA ASP A 443 -2.85 18.86 7.36
C ASP A 443 -3.97 18.24 8.23
N GLU A 444 -4.55 17.12 7.80
CA GLU A 444 -5.53 16.38 8.59
C GLU A 444 -4.87 15.67 9.76
N GLU A 445 -3.78 14.93 9.55
CA GLU A 445 -3.01 14.28 10.58
C GLU A 445 -2.46 15.29 11.61
N LYS A 446 -2.09 16.50 11.16
CA LYS A 446 -1.75 17.62 12.06
C LYS A 446 -2.91 17.97 12.97
N ASP A 447 -4.09 18.21 12.41
CA ASP A 447 -5.28 18.59 13.16
C ASP A 447 -5.70 17.47 14.14
N VAL A 448 -5.71 16.22 13.68
CA VAL A 448 -5.98 15.03 14.52
C VAL A 448 -4.96 14.91 15.65
N SER A 449 -3.67 15.05 15.36
CA SER A 449 -2.61 15.04 16.38
C SER A 449 -2.78 16.16 17.40
N LEU A 450 -3.16 17.36 16.96
CA LEU A 450 -3.39 18.49 17.86
C LEU A 450 -4.59 18.22 18.79
N MET A 451 -5.67 17.68 18.24
CA MET A 451 -6.87 17.28 18.99
C MET A 451 -6.54 16.21 20.03
N LYS A 452 -5.89 15.10 19.62
CA LYS A 452 -5.44 14.03 20.52
C LYS A 452 -4.50 14.56 21.62
N SER A 453 -3.66 15.55 21.32
CA SER A 453 -2.80 16.22 22.31
C SER A 453 -3.61 16.98 23.35
N ALA A 454 -4.63 17.74 22.94
CA ALA A 454 -5.51 18.47 23.85
C ALA A 454 -6.29 17.52 24.77
N VAL A 455 -6.79 16.39 24.24
CA VAL A 455 -7.48 15.36 25.04
C VAL A 455 -6.52 14.74 26.06
N ALA A 456 -5.26 14.49 25.68
CA ALA A 456 -4.24 14.00 26.61
C ALA A 456 -3.95 15.00 27.74
N GLN A 457 -3.91 16.30 27.46
CA GLN A 457 -3.78 17.36 28.49
C GLN A 457 -4.97 17.36 29.46
N TYR A 458 -6.19 17.24 28.91
CA TYR A 458 -7.40 17.15 29.70
C TYR A 458 -7.35 15.96 30.66
N LEU A 459 -7.02 14.77 30.16
CA LEU A 459 -6.91 13.55 30.98
C LEU A 459 -5.82 13.66 32.05
N GLN A 460 -4.70 14.32 31.73
CA GLN A 460 -3.66 14.61 32.71
C GLN A 460 -4.20 15.46 33.87
N ALA A 461 -4.88 16.57 33.56
CA ALA A 461 -5.47 17.46 34.56
C ALA A 461 -6.55 16.76 35.40
N TYR A 462 -7.45 16.03 34.73
CA TYR A 462 -8.50 15.24 35.36
C TYR A 462 -7.93 14.24 36.38
N SER A 463 -6.87 13.52 36.00
CA SER A 463 -6.23 12.53 36.87
C SER A 463 -5.55 13.12 38.12
N GLN A 464 -5.26 14.43 38.11
CA GLN A 464 -4.69 15.17 39.23
C GLN A 464 -5.76 15.84 40.11
N GLY A 465 -7.05 15.58 39.86
CA GLY A 465 -8.17 16.15 40.59
C GLY A 465 -8.50 17.58 40.17
N GLN A 466 -7.99 18.06 39.03
CA GLN A 466 -8.39 19.34 38.46
C GLN A 466 -9.68 19.15 37.66
N THR A 467 -10.81 19.50 38.24
CA THR A 467 -12.16 19.36 37.65
C THR A 467 -12.58 20.56 36.79
N GLN A 468 -11.66 21.46 36.44
CA GLN A 468 -11.97 22.71 35.74
C GLN A 468 -11.78 22.67 34.21
N GLY A 469 -11.36 21.55 33.64
CA GLY A 469 -11.45 21.36 32.20
C GLY A 469 -12.91 21.08 31.84
N ASP A 470 -13.51 21.88 30.97
CA ASP A 470 -14.74 21.52 30.27
C ASP A 470 -14.34 20.94 28.91
N ILE A 471 -14.65 19.66 28.67
CA ILE A 471 -14.39 19.02 27.38
C ILE A 471 -15.07 19.80 26.25
N GLY A 472 -16.21 20.46 26.52
CA GLY A 472 -16.88 21.35 25.60
C GLY A 472 -16.05 22.58 25.22
N MET A 473 -15.20 23.10 26.11
CA MET A 473 -14.27 24.19 25.73
C MET A 473 -13.19 23.70 24.77
N LEU A 474 -12.72 22.45 24.93
CA LEU A 474 -11.77 21.82 24.02
C LEU A 474 -12.41 21.62 22.64
N LEU A 475 -13.64 21.10 22.58
CA LEU A 475 -14.39 20.93 21.33
C LEU A 475 -14.59 22.28 20.60
N ASN A 476 -15.02 23.31 21.33
CA ASN A 476 -15.25 24.64 20.76
C ASN A 476 -13.96 25.36 20.34
N ALA A 477 -12.80 24.98 20.88
CA ALA A 477 -11.51 25.57 20.53
C ALA A 477 -10.88 24.95 19.28
N SER A 478 -11.48 23.90 18.70
CA SER A 478 -10.95 23.22 17.51
C SER A 478 -10.94 24.14 16.28
N PRO A 479 -9.82 24.20 15.53
CA PRO A 479 -9.72 25.00 14.31
C PRO A 479 -10.64 24.50 13.18
N ARG A 480 -10.99 23.21 13.18
CA ARG A 480 -11.95 22.60 12.24
C ARG A 480 -13.41 22.68 12.71
N GLY A 481 -13.65 23.29 13.87
CA GLY A 481 -14.97 23.45 14.46
C GLY A 481 -15.37 22.33 15.42
N PRO A 482 -16.44 22.56 16.21
CA PRO A 482 -16.84 21.67 17.30
C PRO A 482 -17.42 20.33 16.83
N GLU A 483 -18.06 20.28 15.66
CA GLU A 483 -18.65 19.05 15.11
C GLU A 483 -17.56 18.05 14.70
N TRP A 484 -16.56 18.51 13.93
CA TRP A 484 -15.38 17.70 13.61
C TRP A 484 -14.65 17.22 14.87
N ALA A 485 -14.47 18.10 15.85
CA ALA A 485 -13.81 17.73 17.10
C ALA A 485 -14.61 16.69 17.92
N LEU A 486 -15.94 16.75 17.85
CA LEU A 486 -16.81 15.77 18.49
C LEU A 486 -16.67 14.41 17.80
N GLY A 487 -16.70 14.37 16.46
CA GLY A 487 -16.45 13.13 15.70
C GLY A 487 -15.11 12.50 16.08
N GLN A 488 -14.04 13.29 16.11
CA GLN A 488 -12.73 12.80 16.55
C GLN A 488 -12.72 12.25 17.99
N LEU A 489 -13.48 12.86 18.91
CA LEU A 489 -13.59 12.34 20.27
C LEU A 489 -14.42 11.05 20.32
N GLU A 490 -15.47 10.94 19.52
CA GLU A 490 -16.28 9.73 19.36
C GLU A 490 -15.44 8.58 18.81
N ASP A 491 -14.57 8.84 17.83
CA ASP A 491 -13.61 7.86 17.29
C ASP A 491 -12.64 7.37 18.36
N MET A 492 -12.04 8.30 19.11
CA MET A 492 -11.14 7.94 20.22
C MET A 492 -11.86 7.08 21.27
N VAL A 493 -13.16 7.23 21.45
CA VAL A 493 -13.95 6.42 22.38
C VAL A 493 -14.30 5.06 21.76
N SER A 494 -14.71 5.00 20.49
CA SER A 494 -15.04 3.77 19.78
C SER A 494 -13.84 2.82 19.66
N GLU A 495 -12.64 3.39 19.55
CA GLU A 495 -11.36 2.69 19.57
C GLU A 495 -10.90 2.28 20.98
N ASN A 496 -11.59 2.71 22.04
CA ASN A 496 -11.18 2.57 23.44
C ASN A 496 -9.85 3.27 23.78
N LEU A 497 -9.49 4.28 23.01
CA LEU A 497 -8.31 5.10 23.25
C LEU A 497 -8.49 5.96 24.50
N VAL A 498 -9.73 6.37 24.77
CA VAL A 498 -10.13 7.15 25.94
C VAL A 498 -11.44 6.60 26.56
N PRO A 499 -11.69 6.82 27.86
CA PRO A 499 -12.87 6.25 28.52
C PRO A 499 -14.19 6.86 28.04
N GLN A 500 -15.24 6.03 27.94
CA GLN A 500 -16.61 6.41 27.54
C GLN A 500 -17.18 7.60 28.34
N SER A 501 -16.75 7.74 29.61
CA SER A 501 -17.18 8.82 30.50
C SER A 501 -16.77 10.23 30.03
N LEU A 502 -16.00 10.36 28.95
CA LEU A 502 -15.68 11.64 28.32
C LEU A 502 -16.81 12.19 27.43
N LEU A 503 -17.72 11.33 26.95
CA LEU A 503 -18.88 11.74 26.14
C LEU A 503 -20.12 12.06 27.00
N SER A 504 -20.08 11.73 28.29
CA SER A 504 -21.14 11.96 29.27
C SER A 504 -20.89 13.22 30.08
#